data_AF-A0A8E2F7T9-F1
#
_entry.id   AF-A0A8E2F7T9-F1
#
_cell.length_a   1.000
_cell.length_b   1.000
_cell.length_c   1.000
_cell.angle_alpha   90.00
_cell.angle_beta   90.00
_cell.angle_gamma   90.00
#
_symmetry.space_group_name_H-M   'P 1'
#
loop_
_entity.id
_entity.type
_entity.pdbx_description
1 polymer ?
#
loop_
_entity_poly.entity_id
_entity_poly.type
_entity_poly.pdbx_seq_one_letter_code
_entity_poly.pdbx_strand_id
1 'polypeptide(L)'
;MREKSGEAHKHQFAMTESNNLHFGHGKFSCSRRFTGNELKITLAHLPLNFEFKYPEGKGRLNNLSADEIVFLDTTATLLMRRRAGVPDLDAAAFKQAS
;
A
#
# COMPACT_ATOMS: atom_id res chain seq x y z
N MET A 1 -11.64 5.48 -17.87
CA MET A 1 -12.30 6.22 -16.75
C MET A 1 -11.74 7.63 -16.58
N ARG A 2 -10.43 7.82 -16.33
CA ARG A 2 -9.84 9.17 -16.15
C ARG A 2 -9.86 10.08 -17.39
N GLU A 3 -9.96 9.50 -18.56
CA GLU A 3 -9.94 10.20 -19.86
C GLU A 3 -11.28 10.88 -20.18
N LYS A 4 -12.35 10.60 -19.43
CA LYS A 4 -13.63 11.31 -19.60
C LYS A 4 -13.49 12.75 -19.12
N SER A 5 -14.04 13.68 -19.91
CA SER A 5 -14.07 15.11 -19.58
C SER A 5 -14.67 15.33 -18.18
N GLY A 6 -13.98 16.12 -17.34
CA GLY A 6 -14.40 16.40 -15.95
C GLY A 6 -14.13 15.28 -14.93
N GLU A 7 -13.57 14.12 -15.34
CA GLU A 7 -13.30 12.99 -14.43
C GLU A 7 -11.82 12.79 -14.09
N ALA A 8 -10.92 13.65 -14.58
CA ALA A 8 -9.47 13.51 -14.42
C ALA A 8 -9.03 13.35 -12.95
N HIS A 9 -9.72 14.02 -12.02
CA HIS A 9 -9.40 13.99 -10.59
C HIS A 9 -10.27 13.03 -9.77
N LYS A 10 -11.40 12.58 -10.31
CA LYS A 10 -12.37 11.74 -9.59
C LYS A 10 -11.79 10.37 -9.24
N HIS A 11 -11.10 9.77 -10.22
CA HIS A 11 -10.62 8.39 -10.13
C HIS A 11 -9.22 8.28 -9.51
N GLN A 12 -8.82 9.25 -8.69
CA GLN A 12 -7.56 9.17 -7.92
C GLN A 12 -7.80 8.47 -6.59
N PHE A 13 -6.85 7.62 -6.17
CA PHE A 13 -6.94 6.89 -4.90
C PHE A 13 -7.17 7.79 -3.68
N ALA A 14 -6.60 8.99 -3.70
CA ALA A 14 -6.71 9.98 -2.63
C ALA A 14 -7.89 10.95 -2.85
N MET A 15 -8.84 10.64 -3.73
CA MET A 15 -10.04 11.47 -3.93
C MET A 15 -11.18 10.99 -3.03
N THR A 16 -11.95 11.92 -2.50
CA THR A 16 -13.17 11.62 -1.74
C THR A 16 -14.37 11.66 -2.68
N GLU A 17 -15.23 10.66 -2.57
CA GLU A 17 -16.53 10.61 -3.23
C GLU A 17 -17.54 10.02 -2.24
N SER A 18 -18.84 10.29 -2.40
CA SER A 18 -19.88 9.80 -1.49
C SER A 18 -19.93 8.26 -1.41
N ASN A 19 -19.39 7.56 -2.39
CA ASN A 19 -19.27 6.11 -2.45
C ASN A 19 -17.91 5.57 -1.95
N ASN A 20 -16.96 6.45 -1.58
CA ASN A 20 -15.60 6.08 -1.19
C ASN A 20 -15.13 6.94 -0.02
N LEU A 21 -15.35 6.42 1.19
CA LEU A 21 -15.10 7.08 2.46
C LEU A 21 -13.89 6.51 3.23
N HIS A 22 -13.01 5.75 2.58
CA HIS A 22 -11.85 5.12 3.24
C HIS A 22 -10.89 6.10 3.94
N PHE A 23 -10.87 7.37 3.51
CA PHE A 23 -10.10 8.44 4.15
C PHE A 23 -10.95 9.40 4.99
N GLY A 24 -12.24 9.11 5.16
CA GLY A 24 -13.24 10.01 5.72
C GLY A 24 -13.58 11.19 4.79
N HIS A 25 -14.42 12.09 5.29
CA HIS A 25 -14.83 13.32 4.59
C HIS A 25 -14.90 14.51 5.56
N GLY A 26 -14.65 15.73 5.05
CA GLY A 26 -14.76 16.96 5.83
C GLY A 26 -13.60 17.21 6.81
N LYS A 27 -13.88 17.94 7.89
CA LYS A 27 -12.86 18.51 8.80
C LYS A 27 -11.98 17.46 9.50
N PHE A 28 -12.48 16.24 9.67
CA PHE A 28 -11.80 15.16 10.37
C PHE A 28 -11.22 14.08 9.44
N SER A 29 -11.15 14.35 8.13
CA SER A 29 -10.56 13.41 7.17
C SER A 29 -9.04 13.30 7.31
N CYS A 30 -8.49 12.14 6.98
CA CYS A 30 -7.05 11.91 6.94
C CYS A 30 -6.36 12.75 5.84
N SER A 31 -5.04 12.95 5.94
CA SER A 31 -4.20 13.54 4.89
C SER A 31 -4.03 12.59 3.69
N ARG A 32 -5.13 12.40 2.96
CA ARG A 32 -5.31 11.38 1.90
C ARG A 32 -4.25 11.39 0.81
N ARG A 33 -3.76 12.55 0.38
CA ARG A 33 -2.73 12.63 -0.68
C ARG A 33 -1.39 12.12 -0.21
N PHE A 34 -1.02 12.44 1.02
CA PHE A 34 0.23 11.99 1.62
C PHE A 34 0.19 10.48 1.83
N THR A 35 -0.79 9.99 2.59
CA THR A 35 -0.96 8.54 2.85
C THR A 35 -1.12 7.74 1.55
N GLY A 36 -1.88 8.27 0.58
CA GLY A 36 -2.08 7.62 -0.70
C GLY A 36 -0.84 7.58 -1.58
N ASN A 37 0.07 8.56 -1.47
CA ASN A 37 1.33 8.53 -2.19
C ASN A 37 2.35 7.63 -1.49
N GLU A 38 2.44 7.66 -0.16
CA GLU A 38 3.27 6.74 0.61
C GLU A 38 2.90 5.28 0.32
N LEU A 39 1.60 4.95 0.34
CA LEU A 39 1.14 3.61 0.02
C LEU A 39 1.54 3.19 -1.40
N LYS A 40 1.40 4.07 -2.40
CA LYS A 40 1.80 3.77 -3.78
C LYS A 40 3.30 3.56 -3.89
N ILE A 41 4.12 4.37 -3.23
CA ILE A 41 5.59 4.23 -3.25
C ILE A 41 5.97 2.89 -2.63
N THR A 42 5.41 2.55 -1.47
CA THR A 42 5.64 1.25 -0.81
C THR A 42 5.19 0.09 -1.71
N LEU A 43 3.98 0.16 -2.29
CA LEU A 43 3.45 -0.88 -3.19
C LEU A 43 4.17 -0.96 -4.54
N ALA A 44 4.86 0.09 -4.98
CA ALA A 44 5.76 0.02 -6.13
C ALA A 44 7.10 -0.61 -5.72
N HIS A 45 7.65 -0.20 -4.58
CA HIS A 45 8.95 -0.63 -4.08
C HIS A 45 8.99 -2.14 -3.77
N LEU A 46 7.98 -2.64 -3.06
CA LEU A 46 7.94 -4.03 -2.61
C LEU A 46 8.01 -5.05 -3.75
N PRO A 47 7.11 -5.05 -4.76
CA PRO A 47 7.16 -6.04 -5.83
C PRO A 47 8.37 -5.84 -6.75
N LEU A 48 8.92 -4.64 -6.90
CA LEU A 48 10.12 -4.41 -7.71
C LEU A 48 11.36 -5.05 -7.08
N ASN A 49 11.47 -5.01 -5.75
CA ASN A 49 12.67 -5.46 -5.04
C ASN A 49 12.53 -6.83 -4.38
N PHE A 50 11.30 -7.29 -4.14
CA PHE A 50 11.02 -8.49 -3.36
C PHE A 50 10.00 -9.40 -4.04
N GLU A 51 10.11 -10.68 -3.72
CA GLU A 51 9.14 -11.71 -4.01
C GLU A 51 8.48 -12.16 -2.73
N PHE A 52 7.19 -12.47 -2.82
CA PHE A 52 6.38 -12.91 -1.69
C PHE A 52 5.77 -14.27 -1.98
N LYS A 53 5.75 -15.13 -0.98
CA LYS A 53 5.09 -16.44 -1.06
C LYS A 53 4.42 -16.75 0.28
N TYR A 54 3.24 -17.34 0.24
CA TYR A 54 2.66 -17.93 1.45
C TYR A 54 3.41 -19.22 1.83
N PRO A 55 3.50 -19.57 3.13
CA PRO A 55 3.93 -20.90 3.55
C PRO A 55 3.12 -22.00 2.84
N GLU A 56 3.68 -23.19 2.71
CA GLU A 56 3.00 -24.29 2.01
C GLU A 56 1.63 -24.59 2.63
N GLY A 57 0.62 -24.77 1.78
CA GLY A 57 -0.76 -24.97 2.21
C GLY A 57 -1.46 -23.73 2.78
N LYS A 58 -0.82 -22.56 2.78
CA LYS A 58 -1.43 -21.28 3.19
C LYS A 58 -1.77 -20.41 1.97
N GLY A 59 -2.78 -19.58 2.11
CA GLY A 59 -3.25 -18.65 1.07
C GLY A 59 -3.44 -17.23 1.63
N ARG A 60 -4.33 -16.46 1.00
CA ARG A 60 -4.66 -15.10 1.45
C ARG A 60 -5.01 -15.10 2.93
N LEU A 61 -4.37 -14.21 3.69
CA LEU A 61 -4.65 -14.04 5.11
C LEU A 61 -6.09 -13.60 5.34
N ASN A 62 -6.68 -14.10 6.42
CA ASN A 62 -8.01 -13.69 6.82
C ASN A 62 -7.99 -12.25 7.32
N ASN A 63 -9.07 -11.54 7.03
CA ASN A 63 -9.33 -10.25 7.63
C ASN A 63 -9.82 -10.51 9.06
N LEU A 64 -9.16 -9.93 10.04
CA LEU A 64 -9.66 -9.81 11.39
C LEU A 64 -10.45 -8.51 11.49
N SER A 65 -11.52 -8.48 12.28
CA SER A 65 -12.31 -7.28 12.50
C SER A 65 -12.43 -7.00 13.99
N ALA A 66 -12.18 -5.76 14.39
CA ALA A 66 -12.54 -5.23 15.70
C ALA A 66 -13.33 -3.94 15.47
N ASP A 67 -14.58 -3.93 15.91
CA ASP A 67 -15.57 -2.90 15.59
C ASP A 67 -15.62 -2.62 14.07
N GLU A 68 -15.46 -1.36 13.66
CA GLU A 68 -15.49 -0.94 12.26
C GLU A 68 -14.13 -1.09 11.55
N ILE A 69 -13.11 -1.60 12.24
CA ILE A 69 -11.75 -1.64 11.71
C ILE A 69 -11.39 -3.06 11.29
N VAL A 70 -10.90 -3.18 10.06
CA VAL A 70 -10.38 -4.43 9.49
C VAL A 70 -8.86 -4.45 9.59
N PHE A 71 -8.34 -5.48 10.23
CA PHE A 71 -6.91 -5.74 10.39
C PHE A 71 -6.50 -7.04 9.70
N LEU A 72 -5.20 -7.21 9.52
CA LEU A 72 -4.60 -8.47 9.14
C LEU A 72 -4.31 -9.28 10.40
N ASP A 73 -4.33 -10.61 10.27
CA ASP A 73 -3.78 -11.49 11.30
C ASP A 73 -2.27 -11.25 11.45
N THR A 74 -1.88 -10.64 12.56
CA THR A 74 -0.48 -10.29 12.87
C THR A 74 0.36 -11.50 13.25
N THR A 75 -0.26 -12.67 13.50
CA THR A 75 0.43 -13.93 13.77
C THR A 75 0.75 -14.71 12.51
N ALA A 76 0.18 -14.30 11.37
CA ALA A 76 0.36 -15.01 10.12
C ALA A 76 1.69 -14.68 9.44
N THR A 77 2.34 -15.71 8.91
CA THR A 77 3.65 -15.60 8.27
C THR A 77 3.52 -15.41 6.76
N LEU A 78 4.27 -14.44 6.22
CA LEU A 78 4.51 -14.26 4.80
C LEU A 78 6.00 -14.43 4.51
N LEU A 79 6.36 -15.29 3.56
CA LEU A 79 7.74 -15.48 3.15
C LEU A 79 8.12 -14.34 2.19
N MET A 80 9.24 -13.67 2.46
CA MET A 80 9.75 -12.57 1.65
C MET A 80 11.19 -12.87 1.23
N ARG A 81 11.50 -12.67 -0.05
CA ARG A 81 12.85 -12.83 -0.59
C ARG A 81 13.21 -11.67 -1.48
N ARG A 82 14.42 -11.13 -1.35
CA ARG A 82 14.93 -10.09 -2.26
C ARG A 82 15.18 -10.66 -3.66
N ARG A 83 14.82 -9.93 -4.71
CA ARG A 83 15.08 -10.33 -6.10
C ARG A 83 16.55 -10.24 -6.43
N ALA A 84 17.05 -11.21 -7.19
CA ALA A 84 18.41 -11.21 -7.68
C ALA A 84 18.55 -10.19 -8.82
N GLY A 85 19.69 -9.49 -8.87
CA GLY A 85 19.98 -8.53 -9.93
C GLY A 85 19.37 -7.14 -9.77
N VAL A 86 18.63 -6.88 -8.68
CA VAL A 86 18.16 -5.52 -8.33
C VAL A 86 19.14 -4.89 -7.34
N PRO A 87 19.87 -3.81 -7.71
CA PRO A 87 20.81 -3.14 -6.82
C PRO A 87 20.14 -2.67 -5.53
N ASP A 88 20.85 -2.75 -4.41
CA ASP A 88 20.36 -2.22 -3.14
C ASP A 88 20.60 -0.72 -3.09
N LEU A 89 19.62 0.03 -3.59
CA LEU A 89 19.69 1.49 -3.63
C LEU A 89 19.64 2.08 -2.20
N ASP A 90 18.98 1.41 -1.26
CA ASP A 90 18.85 1.85 0.12
C ASP A 90 20.14 1.61 0.91
N ALA A 91 20.78 0.45 0.73
CA ALA A 91 22.10 0.20 1.32
C ALA A 91 23.19 1.12 0.76
N ALA A 92 23.06 1.54 -0.50
CA ALA A 92 23.95 2.53 -1.11
C ALA A 92 23.73 3.95 -0.54
N ALA A 93 22.47 4.35 -0.32
CA ALA A 93 22.12 5.63 0.26
C ALA A 93 22.52 5.76 1.74
N PHE A 94 22.35 4.70 2.53
CA PHE A 94 22.72 4.71 3.96
C PHE A 94 24.24 4.80 4.17
N LYS A 95 25.04 4.26 3.25
CA LYS A 95 26.51 4.38 3.26
C LYS A 95 27.03 5.75 2.85
N GLN A 96 26.22 6.55 2.13
CA GLN A 96 26.59 7.90 1.69
C GLN A 96 26.17 8.98 2.70
N ALA A 97 25.27 8.64 3.63
CA ALA A 97 24.77 9.52 4.68
C ALA A 97 25.50 9.34 6.04
N SER A 98 26.60 8.58 6.06
CA SER A 98 27.45 8.31 7.22
C SER A 98 28.90 8.65 6.92
#